data_AF-A0A820A285-F1
#
_entry.id   AF-A0A820A285-F1
#
_cell.length_a   1.000
_cell.length_b   1.000
_cell.length_c   1.000
_cell.angle_alpha   90.00
_cell.angle_beta   90.00
_cell.angle_gamma   90.00
#
_symmetry.space_group_name_H-M   'P 1'
#
loop_
_entity.id
_entity.type
_entity.pdbx_description
1 polymer ?
#
loop_
_entity_poly.entity_id
_entity_poly.type
_entity_poly.pdbx_seq_one_letter_code
_entity_poly.pdbx_strand_id
1 'polypeptide(L)'
;MFDAKNMMAACDTRHGRYLTVAAIFCGRMSIKEVDDQMLNVQNKNSSYFVEWIPNNVKTAVCDIPPRGLKMAATFIGMIIDMNEFTEAESNMNDLVSEYQQYQDATADEKGEGDEVEEEEEQHA
;
A
#
# COMPACT_ATOMS: atom_id res chain seq x y z
N MET A 1 14.70 -8.93 14.57
CA MET A 1 14.12 -7.63 14.22
C MET A 1 12.64 -7.71 13.87
N PHE A 2 12.19 -8.71 13.10
CA PHE A 2 10.76 -8.86 12.71
C PHE A 2 9.81 -9.41 13.79
N ASP A 3 10.28 -9.67 15.01
CA ASP A 3 9.39 -10.02 16.11
C ASP A 3 8.70 -8.74 16.61
N ALA A 4 7.38 -8.79 16.78
CA ALA A 4 6.54 -7.70 17.27
C ALA A 4 7.06 -7.06 18.57
N LYS A 5 7.76 -7.82 19.42
CA LYS A 5 8.39 -7.29 20.64
C LYS A 5 9.50 -6.26 20.40
N ASN A 6 10.08 -6.24 19.20
CA ASN A 6 11.11 -5.29 18.80
C ASN A 6 10.54 -4.07 18.05
N MET A 7 9.22 -4.03 17.84
CA MET A 7 8.55 -2.90 17.20
C MET A 7 8.47 -1.73 18.19
N MET A 8 8.84 -0.54 17.71
CA MET A 8 8.76 0.70 18.51
C MET A 8 7.39 1.38 18.38
N ALA A 9 6.54 0.90 17.45
CA ALA A 9 5.17 1.33 17.28
C ALA A 9 4.22 0.22 17.73
N ALA A 10 3.13 0.60 18.39
CA ALA A 10 2.06 -0.32 18.78
C ALA A 10 1.18 -0.68 17.56
N CYS A 11 1.77 -1.33 16.57
CA CYS A 11 1.11 -1.80 15.35
C CYS A 11 1.21 -3.33 15.28
N ASP A 12 0.10 -4.01 15.02
CA ASP A 12 0.10 -5.46 14.80
C ASP A 12 0.42 -5.76 13.33
N THR A 13 1.64 -6.22 13.07
CA THR A 13 2.13 -6.55 11.72
C THR A 13 1.45 -7.77 11.12
N ARG A 14 0.58 -8.48 11.86
CA ARG A 14 -0.18 -9.64 11.37
C ARG A 14 -1.42 -9.25 10.57
N HIS A 15 -1.97 -8.06 10.81
CA HIS A 15 -3.14 -7.55 10.08
C HIS A 15 -2.75 -6.68 8.87
N GLY A 16 -1.53 -6.16 8.86
CA GLY A 16 -0.99 -5.37 7.76
C GLY A 16 0.05 -6.11 6.91
N ARG A 17 0.41 -5.51 5.78
CA ARG A 17 1.55 -5.94 4.96
C ARG A 17 2.60 -4.83 4.90
N TYR A 18 3.86 -5.20 4.86
CA TYR A 18 4.96 -4.28 4.62
C TYR A 18 4.96 -3.83 3.16
N LEU A 19 4.82 -2.52 2.95
CA LEU A 19 5.01 -1.87 1.65
C LEU A 19 6.47 -1.87 1.28
N THR A 20 7.29 -1.25 2.13
CA THR A 20 8.73 -1.13 1.98
C THR A 20 9.41 -1.30 3.33
N VAL A 21 10.62 -1.84 3.29
CA VAL A 21 11.44 -2.09 4.47
C VAL A 21 12.87 -1.64 4.20
N ALA A 22 13.45 -0.93 5.17
CA ALA A 22 14.86 -0.66 5.26
C ALA A 22 15.42 -1.24 6.57
N ALA A 23 16.54 -1.95 6.48
CA ALA A 23 17.26 -2.43 7.65
C ALA A 23 18.70 -1.93 7.62
N ILE A 24 19.11 -1.28 8.70
CA ILE A 24 20.45 -0.73 8.87
C ILE A 24 21.16 -1.53 9.95
N PHE A 25 22.20 -2.25 9.56
CA PHE A 25 23.01 -3.04 10.48
C PHE A 25 24.29 -2.27 10.84
N CYS A 26 24.51 -2.05 12.12
CA CYS A 26 25.68 -1.33 12.65
C CYS A 26 26.61 -2.29 13.40
N GLY A 27 27.81 -2.50 12.88
CA GLY A 27 28.83 -3.42 13.41
C GLY A 27 29.64 -4.05 12.28
N ARG A 28 30.80 -4.64 12.63
CA ARG A 28 31.65 -5.33 11.65
C ARG A 28 30.97 -6.63 11.21
N MET A 29 30.43 -6.64 9.99
CA MET A 29 29.79 -7.81 9.39
C MET A 29 29.97 -7.83 7.87
N SER A 30 29.84 -9.01 7.28
CA SER A 30 29.89 -9.17 5.83
C SER A 30 28.58 -8.71 5.21
N ILE A 31 28.64 -7.80 4.24
CA ILE A 31 27.47 -7.33 3.48
C ILE A 31 26.77 -8.52 2.81
N LYS A 32 27.55 -9.47 2.26
CA LYS A 32 27.00 -10.67 1.64
C LYS A 32 26.17 -11.50 2.61
N GLU A 33 26.64 -11.67 3.84
CA GLU A 33 25.92 -12.45 4.85
C GLU A 33 24.61 -11.77 5.25
N VAL A 34 24.64 -10.42 5.38
CA VAL A 34 23.44 -9.63 5.65
C VAL A 34 22.40 -9.79 4.55
N ASP A 35 22.81 -9.70 3.29
CA ASP A 35 21.91 -9.83 2.15
C ASP A 35 21.34 -11.26 2.04
N ASP A 36 22.18 -12.29 2.20
CA ASP A 36 21.75 -13.69 2.18
C ASP A 36 20.74 -13.99 3.31
N GLN A 37 20.96 -13.45 4.52
CA GLN A 37 20.02 -13.59 5.63
C GLN A 37 18.72 -12.83 5.41
N MET A 38 18.79 -11.61 4.87
CA MET A 38 17.60 -10.80 4.62
C MET A 38 16.72 -11.43 3.54
N LEU A 39 17.31 -11.96 2.47
CA LEU A 39 16.60 -12.69 1.43
C LEU A 39 15.89 -13.94 2.00
N ASN A 40 16.57 -14.69 2.88
CA ASN A 40 15.97 -15.84 3.55
C ASN A 40 14.76 -15.45 4.41
N VAL A 41 14.83 -14.31 5.11
CA VAL A 41 13.71 -13.82 5.92
C VAL A 41 12.54 -13.37 5.02
N GLN A 42 12.81 -12.67 3.93
CA GLN A 42 11.80 -12.28 2.96
C GLN A 42 11.09 -13.51 2.38
N ASN A 43 11.85 -14.54 1.98
CA ASN A 43 11.30 -15.77 1.42
C ASN A 43 10.44 -16.56 2.42
N LYS A 44 10.88 -16.66 3.68
CA LYS A 44 10.13 -17.36 4.74
C LYS A 44 8.84 -16.65 5.13
N ASN A 45 8.79 -15.33 4.96
CA ASN A 45 7.70 -14.49 5.42
C ASN A 45 7.08 -13.70 4.26
N SER A 46 7.09 -14.26 3.05
CA SER A 46 6.68 -13.54 1.83
C SER A 46 5.27 -12.97 1.92
N SER A 47 4.38 -13.65 2.65
CA SER A 47 3.00 -13.21 2.91
C SER A 47 2.89 -11.87 3.65
N TYR A 48 3.89 -11.50 4.44
CA TYR A 48 3.93 -10.22 5.15
C TYR A 48 4.39 -9.06 4.27
N PHE A 49 4.87 -9.31 3.05
CA PHE A 49 5.31 -8.28 2.13
C PHE A 49 4.31 -8.13 0.98
N VAL A 50 4.20 -6.92 0.44
CA VAL A 50 3.46 -6.72 -0.80
C VAL A 50 4.26 -7.20 -2.01
N GLU A 51 3.58 -7.85 -2.96
CA GLU A 51 4.21 -8.41 -4.16
C GLU A 51 4.29 -7.42 -5.33
N TRP A 52 3.42 -6.40 -5.33
CA TRP A 52 3.33 -5.40 -6.40
C TRP A 52 4.41 -4.31 -6.32
N ILE A 53 5.15 -4.20 -5.20
CA ILE A 53 6.37 -3.39 -5.10
C ILE A 53 7.58 -4.30 -5.27
N PRO A 54 8.27 -4.29 -6.43
CA PRO A 54 9.46 -5.08 -6.61
C PRO A 54 10.61 -4.56 -5.73
N ASN A 55 11.45 -5.47 -5.23
CA ASN A 55 12.65 -5.13 -4.45
C ASN A 55 12.38 -4.18 -3.27
N ASN A 56 11.27 -4.41 -2.57
CA ASN A 56 10.78 -3.57 -1.48
C ASN A 56 11.57 -3.66 -0.17
N VAL A 57 12.56 -4.54 -0.09
CA VAL A 57 13.45 -4.67 1.06
C VAL A 57 14.85 -4.15 0.70
N LYS A 58 15.37 -3.22 1.50
CA LYS A 58 16.72 -2.65 1.36
C LYS A 58 17.52 -2.83 2.65
N THR A 59 18.79 -3.14 2.48
CA THR A 59 19.76 -3.36 3.56
C THR A 59 20.88 -2.34 3.44
N ALA A 60 21.38 -1.88 4.59
CA ALA A 60 22.57 -1.05 4.68
C ALA A 60 23.44 -1.55 5.84
N VAL A 61 24.76 -1.45 5.68
CA VAL A 61 25.74 -1.84 6.71
C VAL A 61 26.60 -0.63 7.06
N CYS A 62 26.78 -0.40 8.36
CA CYS A 62 27.64 0.61 8.93
C CYS A 62 28.69 -0.07 9.81
N ASP A 63 29.97 0.15 9.53
CA ASP A 63 31.06 -0.50 10.28
C ASP A 63 31.22 0.01 11.73
N ILE A 64 30.58 1.14 12.06
CA ILE A 64 30.71 1.80 13.36
C ILE A 64 29.51 1.39 14.25
N PRO A 65 29.73 0.58 15.30
CA PRO A 65 28.66 0.21 16.23
C PRO A 65 28.34 1.36 17.20
N PRO A 66 27.11 1.40 17.75
CA PRO A 66 26.73 2.38 18.77
C PRO A 66 27.42 2.12 20.12
N ARG A 67 27.46 3.14 20.99
CA ARG A 67 28.13 3.07 22.29
C ARG A 67 27.55 1.97 23.17
N GLY A 68 28.41 1.13 23.73
CA GLY A 68 28.02 0.06 24.66
C GLY A 68 27.52 -1.22 24.00
N LEU A 69 27.43 -1.27 22.65
CA LEU A 69 27.01 -2.46 21.91
C LEU A 69 28.08 -2.85 20.88
N LYS A 70 28.23 -4.15 20.63
CA LYS A 70 29.12 -4.66 19.57
C LYS A 70 28.45 -4.67 18.20
N MET A 71 27.13 -4.80 18.20
CA MET A 71 26.26 -4.95 17.03
C MET A 71 24.92 -4.28 17.35
N ALA A 72 24.31 -3.64 16.37
CA ALA A 72 22.94 -3.16 16.44
C ALA A 72 22.28 -3.29 15.06
N ALA A 73 20.95 -3.40 15.04
CA ALA A 73 20.19 -3.35 13.81
C ALA A 73 19.00 -2.41 14.02
N THR A 74 18.79 -1.50 13.07
CA THR A 74 17.64 -0.60 13.03
C THR A 74 16.73 -1.06 11.91
N PHE A 75 15.46 -1.27 12.21
CA PHE A 75 14.44 -1.69 11.27
C PHE A 75 13.45 -0.54 11.04
N ILE A 76 13.21 -0.21 9.79
CA ILE A 76 12.27 0.83 9.36
C ILE A 76 11.33 0.15 8.37
N GLY A 77 10.06 0.03 8.73
CA GLY A 77 9.04 -0.58 7.88
C GLY A 77 7.86 0.36 7.69
N MET A 78 7.43 0.52 6.44
CA MET A 78 6.14 1.11 6.11
C MET A 78 5.11 -0.01 6.01
N ILE A 79 4.06 0.04 6.82
CA ILE A 79 3.00 -0.97 6.87
C ILE A 79 1.74 -0.33 6.31
N ILE A 80 0.95 -1.11 5.57
CA ILE A 80 -0.42 -0.80 5.24
C ILE A 80 -1.35 -1.81 5.90
N ASP A 81 -2.41 -1.34 6.56
CA ASP A 81 -3.51 -2.21 7.00
C ASP A 81 -4.42 -2.48 5.80
N MET A 82 -4.74 -3.75 5.57
CA MET A 82 -5.67 -4.12 4.50
C MET A 82 -7.06 -3.53 4.72
N ASN A 83 -7.51 -3.37 5.96
CA ASN A 83 -8.82 -2.81 6.25
C ASN A 83 -8.89 -1.32 5.85
N GLU A 84 -7.86 -0.54 6.16
CA GLU A 84 -7.75 0.86 5.71
C GLU A 84 -7.71 0.95 4.17
N PHE A 85 -7.05 0.00 3.51
CA PHE A 85 -7.02 -0.04 2.06
C PHE A 85 -8.40 -0.32 1.45
N THR A 86 -9.13 -1.31 1.99
CA THR A 86 -10.49 -1.64 1.53
C THR A 86 -11.47 -0.48 1.78
N GLU A 87 -11.34 0.24 2.89
CA GLU A 87 -12.15 1.42 3.17
C GLU A 87 -11.89 2.53 2.14
N ALA A 88 -10.61 2.79 1.82
CA ALA A 88 -10.23 3.75 0.79
C ALA A 88 -10.74 3.35 -0.60
N GLU A 89 -10.75 2.04 -0.92
CA GLU A 89 -11.32 1.51 -2.17
C GLU A 89 -12.83 1.75 -2.24
N SER A 90 -13.57 1.49 -1.16
CA SER A 90 -15.01 1.77 -1.08
C SER A 90 -15.30 3.24 -1.35
N ASN A 91 -14.56 4.14 -0.69
CA ASN A 91 -14.75 5.59 -0.85
C ASN A 91 -14.53 6.05 -2.31
N MET A 92 -13.57 5.45 -3.03
CA MET A 92 -13.37 5.76 -4.45
C MET A 92 -14.51 5.23 -5.32
N ASN A 93 -14.98 4.01 -5.06
CA ASN A 93 -16.08 3.42 -5.82
C ASN A 93 -17.38 4.22 -5.62
N ASP A 94 -17.64 4.68 -4.39
CA ASP A 94 -18.78 5.54 -4.07
C ASP A 94 -18.72 6.83 -4.91
N LEU A 95 -17.56 7.49 -4.96
CA LEU A 95 -17.37 8.70 -5.76
C LEU A 95 -17.59 8.45 -7.27
N VAL A 96 -17.04 7.35 -7.81
CA VAL A 96 -17.23 6.98 -9.22
C VAL A 96 -18.71 6.74 -9.52
N SER A 97 -19.43 6.06 -8.63
CA SER A 97 -20.85 5.80 -8.79
C SER A 97 -21.69 7.07 -8.80
N GLU A 98 -21.34 8.05 -7.95
CA GLU A 98 -22.00 9.35 -7.91
C GLU A 98 -21.82 10.12 -9.23
N TYR A 99 -20.59 10.16 -9.77
CA TYR A 99 -20.32 10.79 -11.07
C TYR A 99 -21.03 10.10 -12.22
N GLN A 100 -21.10 8.76 -12.21
CA GLN A 100 -21.83 8.02 -13.24
C GLN A 100 -23.33 8.36 -13.19
N GLN A 101 -23.89 8.45 -11.99
CA GLN A 101 -25.30 8.80 -11.79
C GLN A 101 -25.64 10.20 -12.36
N TYR A 102 -24.77 11.20 -12.17
CA TYR A 102 -24.97 12.52 -12.79
C TYR A 102 -24.89 12.47 -14.32
N GLN A 103 -23.97 11.66 -14.88
CA GLN A 103 -23.85 11.52 -16.34
C GLN A 103 -25.09 10.87 -16.93
N ASP A 104 -25.60 9.81 -16.30
CA ASP A 104 -26.79 9.10 -16.74
C ASP A 104 -28.05 9.98 -16.60
N ALA A 105 -28.19 10.73 -15.50
CA ALA A 105 -29.29 11.68 -15.32
C ALA A 105 -29.29 12.81 -16.36
N THR A 106 -28.10 13.28 -16.78
CA THR A 106 -27.98 14.31 -17.83
C THR A 106 -28.32 13.75 -19.22
N ALA A 107 -28.18 12.44 -19.43
CA ALA A 107 -28.56 11.77 -20.67
C ALA A 107 -30.09 11.59 -20.76
N ASP A 108 -30.75 11.27 -19.65
CA ASP A 108 -32.22 11.15 -19.58
C ASP A 108 -32.91 12.52 -19.78
N GLU A 109 -32.39 13.61 -19.21
CA GLU A 109 -32.94 14.96 -19.43
C GLU A 109 -32.82 15.45 -20.90
N LYS A 110 -31.88 14.92 -21.68
CA LYS A 110 -31.77 15.22 -23.12
C LYS A 110 -32.72 14.38 -23.99
N GLY A 111 -33.24 13.26 -23.47
CA GLY A 111 -34.18 12.41 -24.19
C GLY A 111 -35.62 12.94 -24.18
N GLU A 112 -36.01 13.70 -23.16
CA GLU A 112 -37.37 14.26 -23.05
C GLU A 112 -37.59 15.56 -23.85
N GLY A 113 -36.55 16.12 -24.47
CA GLY A 113 -36.64 17.36 -25.26
C GLY A 113 -37.00 17.19 -26.73
N ASP A 114 -36.82 15.99 -27.31
CA ASP A 114 -37.02 15.73 -28.74
C ASP A 114 -38.42 15.20 -29.08
N GLU A 115 -39.24 14.79 -28.11
CA GLU A 115 -40.59 14.25 -28.38
C GLU A 115 -41.67 15.32 -28.58
N VAL A 116 -41.39 16.60 -28.30
CA VAL A 116 -42.40 17.68 -28.38
C VAL A 116 -42.45 18.35 -29.77
N GLU A 117 -41.46 18.16 -30.64
CA GLU A 117 -41.46 18.79 -31.98
C GLU A 117 -42.26 18.02 -33.06
N GLU A 118 -42.62 16.74 -32.86
CA GLU A 118 -43.35 15.96 -33.88
C GLU A 118 -44.89 16.17 -33.89
N GLU A 119 -45.49 16.78 -32.86
CA GLU A 119 -46.95 16.97 -32.81
C GLU A 119 -47.46 18.26 -33.49
N GLU A 120 -46.62 19.26 -33.80
CA GLU A 120 -47.05 20.51 -34.45
C GLU A 120 -47.13 20.44 -36.00
N GLU A 121 -46.55 19.42 -36.65
CA GLU A 121 -46.51 19.35 -38.13
C GLU A 121 -47.75 18.70 -38.79
N GLN A 122 -48.71 18.18 -38.01
CA GLN A 122 -49.92 17.52 -38.56
C GLN A 122 -51.16 18.42 -38.69
N HIS A 123 -51.08 19.71 -38.32
CA HIS A 123 -52.21 20.65 -38.37
C HIS A 123 -51.86 21.96 -39.09
N ALA A 124 -51.52 21.90 -40.39
CA ALA A 124 -51.47 23.06 -41.29
C ALA A 124 -52.04 22.73 -42.68
#